data_AF-A0A3B9I631-F1
#
_entry.id   AF-A0A3B9I631-F1
#
_cell.length_a   1.000
_cell.length_b   1.000
_cell.length_c   1.000
_cell.angle_alpha   90.00
_cell.angle_beta   90.00
_cell.angle_gamma   90.00
#
_symmetry.space_group_name_H-M   'P 1'
#
loop_
_entity.id
_entity.type
_entity.pdbx_description
1 polymer ?
#
loop_
_entity_poly.entity_id
_entity_poly.type
_entity_poly.pdbx_seq_one_letter_code
_entity_poly.pdbx_strand_id
1 'polypeptide(L)'
;MTKRRQIKLRGSTDRTKRLRENSVGTQPKLSTERSMLMTETYKQYSGEVSIPVLRALSFKNYLENRELYLGQDELIVGEKGNEPQTAPTFPELCCHTLEDLEIMDKRQYISFKVSQKSKKEHEEIIMPYWQNKSMRHKILSHMSQEWKNCYEAGIFTEFMEQRAPGHTVADDKIYRKGFLDFKQEIEESINNLDFFNDIEALDKKNQLEAMLISCDAIIIYGKRYADLARKLAQKEIDGKRKEELLWIASNCEVVPANKPETFAQAVQ
;
A
#
# COMPACT_ATOMS: atom_id res chain seq x y z
N MET A 1 15.68 8.24 43.25
CA MET A 1 16.30 8.72 41.99
C MET A 1 16.60 7.52 41.11
N THR A 2 15.66 7.12 40.27
CA THR A 2 15.77 5.94 39.40
C THR A 2 16.72 6.29 38.25
N LYS A 3 17.88 5.63 38.18
CA LYS A 3 18.81 5.72 37.04
C LYS A 3 18.03 5.41 35.75
N ARG A 4 17.71 6.43 34.95
CA ARG A 4 17.26 6.24 33.57
C ARG A 4 18.38 5.48 32.87
N ARG A 5 18.16 4.19 32.60
CA ARG A 5 19.02 3.38 31.74
C ARG A 5 19.22 4.18 30.45
N GLN A 6 20.44 4.61 30.15
CA GLN A 6 20.77 5.14 28.83
C GLN A 6 20.36 4.06 27.83
N ILE A 7 19.29 4.30 27.10
CA ILE A 7 18.83 3.39 26.07
C ILE A 7 19.90 3.45 24.99
N LYS A 8 20.75 2.41 24.91
CA LYS A 8 21.71 2.28 23.82
C LYS A 8 20.91 2.14 22.53
N LEU A 9 20.94 3.19 21.71
CA LEU A 9 20.26 3.22 20.42
C LEU A 9 20.83 2.11 19.53
N ARG A 10 19.95 1.23 19.04
CA ARG A 10 20.33 0.18 18.09
C ARG A 10 20.49 0.79 16.70
N GLY A 11 21.51 0.36 15.96
CA GLY A 11 21.87 0.87 14.63
C GLY A 11 23.38 0.80 14.43
N SER A 12 23.82 0.55 13.20
CA SER A 12 25.25 0.43 12.85
C SER A 12 25.90 1.79 12.57
N THR A 13 25.11 2.76 12.10
CA THR A 13 25.55 4.15 11.83
C THR A 13 24.63 5.15 12.52
N ASP A 14 25.07 6.40 12.67
CA ASP A 14 24.23 7.43 13.29
C ASP A 14 22.95 7.72 12.49
N ARG A 15 23.01 7.61 11.15
CA ARG A 15 21.83 7.61 10.28
C ARG A 15 20.83 6.54 10.69
N THR A 16 21.27 5.28 10.78
CA THR A 16 20.38 4.15 11.11
C THR A 16 19.84 4.22 12.55
N LYS A 17 20.58 4.84 13.48
CA LYS A 17 20.09 5.09 14.85
C LYS A 17 18.93 6.10 14.81
N ARG A 18 19.08 7.23 14.11
CA ARG A 18 18.04 8.26 13.98
C ARG A 18 16.80 7.74 13.24
N LEU A 19 16.99 7.02 12.12
CA LEU A 19 15.88 6.38 11.40
C LEU A 19 15.13 5.36 12.29
N ARG A 20 15.87 4.60 13.10
CA ARG A 20 15.24 3.67 14.05
C ARG A 20 14.44 4.42 15.12
N GLU A 21 14.98 5.47 15.71
CA GLU A 21 14.25 6.30 16.68
C GLU A 21 12.95 6.83 16.09
N ASN A 22 12.99 7.31 14.85
CA ASN A 22 11.80 7.73 14.12
C ASN A 22 10.79 6.57 13.97
N SER A 23 11.27 5.38 13.56
CA SER A 23 10.41 4.21 13.38
C SER A 23 9.76 3.72 14.68
N VAL A 24 10.49 3.65 15.79
CA VAL A 24 9.97 3.07 17.06
C VAL A 24 9.35 4.09 18.00
N GLY A 25 9.70 5.37 17.85
CA GLY A 25 9.24 6.46 18.71
C GLY A 25 8.04 7.21 18.16
N THR A 26 7.75 7.10 16.86
CA THR A 26 6.59 7.77 16.26
C THR A 26 5.29 7.12 16.72
N GLN A 27 4.36 7.94 17.22
CA GLN A 27 3.01 7.50 17.59
C GLN A 27 2.29 7.01 16.33
N PRO A 28 1.84 5.74 16.27
CA PRO A 28 1.07 5.25 15.13
C PRO A 28 -0.23 6.01 14.95
N LYS A 29 -0.58 6.28 13.68
CA LYS A 29 -1.77 7.02 13.27
C LYS A 29 -2.53 6.25 12.19
N LEU A 30 -3.82 6.50 12.09
CA LEU A 30 -4.67 5.99 11.02
C LEU A 30 -4.77 7.05 9.91
N SER A 31 -4.64 6.61 8.65
CA SER A 31 -4.94 7.42 7.47
C SER A 31 -6.08 6.82 6.67
N THR A 32 -6.98 7.70 6.25
CA THR A 32 -8.16 7.44 5.41
C THR A 32 -7.88 7.65 3.93
N GLU A 33 -6.71 8.17 3.55
CA GLU A 33 -6.36 8.52 2.16
C GLU A 33 -6.59 7.37 1.19
N ARG A 34 -6.04 6.18 1.50
CA ARG A 34 -6.23 4.98 0.67
C ARG A 34 -7.71 4.65 0.52
N SER A 35 -8.45 4.65 1.62
CA SER A 35 -9.87 4.30 1.65
C SER A 35 -10.71 5.28 0.84
N MET A 36 -10.36 6.57 0.86
CA MET A 36 -11.00 7.59 0.05
C MET A 36 -10.76 7.35 -1.45
N LEU A 37 -9.51 7.20 -1.87
CA LEU A 37 -9.13 6.95 -3.28
C LEU A 37 -9.70 5.62 -3.80
N MET A 38 -9.75 4.61 -2.95
CA MET A 38 -10.37 3.32 -3.27
C MET A 38 -11.89 3.47 -3.42
N THR A 39 -12.55 4.18 -2.50
CA THR A 39 -14.00 4.42 -2.58
C THR A 39 -14.38 5.21 -3.83
N GLU A 40 -13.60 6.22 -4.19
CA GLU A 40 -13.75 6.99 -5.43
C GLU A 40 -13.71 6.07 -6.65
N THR A 41 -12.65 5.27 -6.78
CA THR A 41 -12.49 4.35 -7.92
C THR A 41 -13.63 3.36 -8.00
N TYR A 42 -14.01 2.76 -6.87
CA TYR A 42 -15.08 1.77 -6.82
C TYR A 42 -16.46 2.37 -7.12
N LYS A 43 -16.73 3.62 -6.72
CA LYS A 43 -17.96 4.33 -7.11
C LYS A 43 -18.01 4.58 -8.62
N GLN A 44 -16.87 4.82 -9.25
CA GLN A 44 -16.79 5.09 -10.68
C GLN A 44 -16.89 3.82 -11.54
N TYR A 45 -16.19 2.75 -11.18
CA TYR A 45 -15.98 1.62 -12.10
C TYR A 45 -16.67 0.31 -11.69
N SER A 46 -17.22 0.22 -10.47
CA SER A 46 -17.84 -1.03 -9.99
C SER A 46 -19.05 -1.42 -10.83
N GLY A 47 -18.98 -2.58 -11.48
CA GLY A 47 -20.03 -3.09 -12.37
C GLY A 47 -19.84 -2.71 -13.84
N GLU A 48 -18.91 -1.79 -14.15
CA GLU A 48 -18.59 -1.39 -15.53
C GLU A 48 -17.39 -2.15 -16.09
N VAL A 49 -16.44 -2.53 -15.22
CA VAL A 49 -15.22 -3.26 -15.60
C VAL A 49 -15.13 -4.59 -14.86
N SER A 50 -14.29 -5.50 -15.38
CA SER A 50 -14.02 -6.77 -14.71
C SER A 50 -13.35 -6.55 -13.34
N ILE A 51 -13.55 -7.49 -12.40
CA ILE A 51 -12.99 -7.38 -11.05
C ILE A 51 -11.46 -7.22 -11.02
N PRO A 52 -10.67 -7.94 -11.86
CA PRO A 52 -9.23 -7.70 -11.94
C PRO A 52 -8.90 -6.26 -12.33
N VAL A 53 -9.56 -5.74 -13.37
CA VAL A 53 -9.34 -4.37 -13.86
C VAL A 53 -9.76 -3.34 -12.81
N LEU A 54 -10.88 -3.54 -12.12
CA LEU A 54 -11.33 -2.66 -11.03
C LEU A 54 -10.28 -2.54 -9.92
N ARG A 55 -9.66 -3.66 -9.53
CA ARG A 55 -8.60 -3.69 -8.52
C ARG A 55 -7.35 -2.98 -9.01
N ALA A 56 -6.95 -3.19 -10.26
CA ALA A 56 -5.80 -2.53 -10.85
C ALA A 56 -6.00 -1.02 -11.00
N LEU A 57 -7.19 -0.58 -11.42
CA LEU A 57 -7.55 0.84 -11.47
C LEU A 57 -7.51 1.47 -10.07
N SER A 58 -8.00 0.77 -9.05
CA SER A 58 -7.95 1.28 -7.67
C SER A 58 -6.52 1.37 -7.14
N PHE A 59 -5.66 0.41 -7.50
CA PHE A 59 -4.24 0.45 -7.18
C PHE A 59 -3.52 1.61 -7.89
N LYS A 60 -3.82 1.80 -9.17
CA LYS A 60 -3.32 2.93 -9.98
C LYS A 60 -3.74 4.27 -9.40
N ASN A 61 -5.02 4.48 -9.14
CA ASN A 61 -5.53 5.72 -8.52
C ASN A 61 -4.82 6.00 -7.18
N TYR A 62 -4.63 4.96 -6.36
CA TYR A 62 -3.91 5.11 -5.10
C TYR A 62 -2.45 5.54 -5.30
N LEU A 63 -1.69 4.86 -6.17
CA LEU A 63 -0.29 5.17 -6.40
C LEU A 63 -0.06 6.50 -7.14
N GLU A 64 -1.02 6.96 -7.94
CA GLU A 64 -0.96 8.26 -8.63
C GLU A 64 -1.24 9.43 -7.70
N ASN A 65 -2.16 9.26 -6.73
CA ASN A 65 -2.69 10.40 -5.96
C ASN A 65 -2.26 10.44 -4.50
N ARG A 66 -1.80 9.32 -3.92
CA ARG A 66 -1.38 9.32 -2.51
C ARG A 66 -0.25 10.29 -2.24
N GLU A 67 -0.24 10.92 -1.08
CA GLU A 67 0.85 11.73 -0.59
C GLU A 67 2.09 10.84 -0.34
N LEU A 68 3.24 11.31 -0.83
CA LEU A 68 4.51 10.63 -0.72
C LEU A 68 5.30 11.18 0.46
N TYR A 69 5.89 10.27 1.23
CA TYR A 69 6.83 10.60 2.29
C TYR A 69 8.27 10.29 1.85
N LEU A 70 9.15 11.28 2.05
CA LEU A 70 10.60 11.13 1.97
C LEU A 70 11.18 11.85 3.18
N GLY A 71 11.58 11.08 4.18
CA GLY A 71 12.06 11.57 5.47
C GLY A 71 13.50 12.06 5.44
N GLN A 72 13.88 12.81 6.47
CA GLN A 72 15.29 13.12 6.71
C GLN A 72 16.07 11.81 6.90
N ASP A 73 17.31 11.77 6.40
CA ASP A 73 18.21 10.62 6.48
C ASP A 73 17.83 9.39 5.64
N GLU A 74 16.66 9.33 5.00
CA GLU A 74 16.29 8.20 4.14
C GLU A 74 17.15 8.15 2.87
N LEU A 75 17.53 6.93 2.47
CA LEU A 75 18.24 6.61 1.23
C LEU A 75 17.43 5.65 0.33
N ILE A 76 16.44 4.98 0.89
CA ILE A 76 15.49 4.10 0.20
C ILE A 76 14.12 4.69 0.47
N VAL A 77 13.34 4.89 -0.58
CA VAL A 77 11.99 5.48 -0.51
C VAL A 77 10.90 4.43 -0.69
N GLY A 78 9.65 4.79 -0.39
CA GLY A 78 8.50 3.89 -0.52
C GLY A 78 7.76 3.63 0.80
N GLU A 79 7.54 4.67 1.62
CA GLU A 79 6.76 4.55 2.86
C GLU A 79 5.30 4.15 2.55
N LYS A 80 4.70 3.35 3.42
CA LYS A 80 3.31 2.86 3.28
C LYS A 80 2.26 3.97 3.47
N GLY A 81 2.62 5.00 4.22
CA GLY A 81 1.78 6.17 4.52
C GLY A 81 2.43 7.47 4.07
N ASN A 82 1.79 8.59 4.41
CA ASN A 82 2.32 9.94 4.16
C ASN A 82 3.25 10.44 5.28
N GLU A 83 3.37 9.70 6.37
CA GLU A 83 4.28 9.93 7.49
C GLU A 83 4.69 8.59 8.13
N PRO A 84 5.78 8.53 8.91
CA PRO A 84 6.18 7.32 9.62
C PRO A 84 5.06 6.80 10.52
N GLN A 85 4.92 5.48 10.61
CA GLN A 85 3.92 4.80 11.44
C GLN A 85 2.45 5.14 11.13
N THR A 86 2.16 5.79 9.99
CA THR A 86 0.80 5.98 9.51
C THR A 86 0.31 4.74 8.76
N ALA A 87 -0.83 4.18 9.18
CA ALA A 87 -1.40 2.97 8.59
C ALA A 87 -2.69 3.30 7.82
N PRO A 88 -2.86 2.80 6.58
CA PRO A 88 -4.10 2.94 5.85
C PRO A 88 -5.18 1.98 6.39
N THR A 89 -6.45 2.30 6.10
CA THR A 89 -7.56 1.34 6.26
C THR A 89 -7.88 0.61 4.94
N PHE A 90 -8.49 -0.58 5.08
CA PHE A 90 -8.83 -1.47 3.97
C PHE A 90 -10.34 -1.79 3.99
N PRO A 91 -11.20 -0.84 3.59
CA PRO A 91 -12.64 -0.94 3.78
C PRO A 91 -13.27 -2.04 2.92
N GLU A 92 -12.59 -2.46 1.85
CA GLU A 92 -12.97 -3.62 1.04
C GLU A 92 -12.79 -4.96 1.77
N LEU A 93 -11.90 -5.01 2.76
CA LEU A 93 -11.66 -6.19 3.59
C LEU A 93 -12.55 -6.14 4.84
N CYS A 94 -12.36 -5.09 5.63
CA CYS A 94 -13.08 -4.85 6.87
C CYS A 94 -13.42 -3.36 6.99
N CYS A 95 -14.71 -3.04 6.89
CA CYS A 95 -15.20 -1.68 7.05
C CYS A 95 -15.42 -1.38 8.54
N HIS A 96 -14.50 -0.63 9.15
CA HIS A 96 -14.57 -0.22 10.56
C HIS A 96 -15.75 0.73 10.80
N THR A 97 -16.44 0.51 11.92
CA THR A 97 -17.45 1.42 12.49
C THR A 97 -16.80 2.58 13.24
N LEU A 98 -17.58 3.60 13.59
CA LEU A 98 -17.10 4.69 14.46
C LEU A 98 -16.66 4.19 15.84
N GLU A 99 -17.34 3.19 16.39
CA GLU A 99 -16.95 2.56 17.66
C GLU A 99 -15.58 1.88 17.52
N ASP A 100 -15.34 1.16 16.43
CA ASP A 100 -14.03 0.55 16.15
C ASP A 100 -12.93 1.62 16.09
N LEU A 101 -13.19 2.77 15.45
CA LEU A 101 -12.25 3.89 15.38
C LEU A 101 -11.96 4.48 16.77
N GLU A 102 -12.98 4.62 17.63
CA GLU A 102 -12.82 5.07 19.01
C GLU A 102 -11.98 4.10 19.84
N ILE A 103 -12.24 2.79 19.69
CA ILE A 103 -11.47 1.74 20.37
C ILE A 103 -10.01 1.76 19.90
N MET A 104 -9.76 1.90 18.60
CA MET A 104 -8.39 1.98 18.05
C MET A 104 -7.60 3.18 18.59
N ASP A 105 -8.25 4.32 18.79
CA ASP A 105 -7.64 5.55 19.31
C ASP A 105 -7.31 5.48 20.80
N LYS A 106 -8.17 4.79 21.58
CA LYS A 106 -8.11 4.77 23.05
C LYS A 106 -7.45 3.53 23.64
N ARG A 107 -7.38 2.41 22.91
CA ARG A 107 -6.86 1.15 23.47
C ARG A 107 -5.44 1.29 23.97
N GLN A 108 -5.13 0.63 25.08
CA GLN A 108 -3.81 0.69 25.71
C GLN A 108 -2.71 0.09 24.84
N TYR A 109 -3.01 -1.03 24.17
CA TYR A 109 -2.04 -1.78 23.38
C TYR A 109 -2.30 -1.63 21.89
N ILE A 110 -1.23 -1.39 21.12
CA ILE A 110 -1.27 -1.30 19.66
C ILE A 110 -2.27 -0.20 19.21
N SER A 111 -2.30 0.97 19.84
CA SER A 111 -3.21 2.04 19.43
C SER A 111 -2.75 2.76 18.16
N PHE A 112 -3.74 3.23 17.41
CA PHE A 112 -3.55 4.14 16.28
C PHE A 112 -4.35 5.39 16.56
N LYS A 113 -3.70 6.56 16.54
CA LYS A 113 -4.39 7.83 16.70
C LYS A 113 -5.30 8.09 15.50
N VAL A 114 -6.56 8.37 15.78
CA VAL A 114 -7.58 8.63 14.76
C VAL A 114 -8.02 10.08 14.86
N SER A 115 -7.78 10.85 13.81
CA SER A 115 -8.17 12.26 13.76
C SER A 115 -9.69 12.43 13.62
N GLN A 116 -10.22 13.58 14.04
CA GLN A 116 -11.64 13.89 13.83
C GLN A 116 -12.01 13.93 12.33
N LYS A 117 -11.07 14.37 11.48
CA LYS A 117 -11.22 14.32 10.01
C LYS A 117 -11.44 12.88 9.53
N SER A 118 -10.60 11.96 9.98
CA SER A 118 -10.69 10.53 9.61
C SER A 118 -12.00 9.89 10.08
N LYS A 119 -12.50 10.26 11.27
CA LYS A 119 -13.82 9.80 11.76
C LYS A 119 -14.96 10.29 10.86
N LYS A 120 -14.94 11.58 10.49
CA LYS A 120 -15.93 12.16 9.56
C LYS A 120 -15.90 11.51 8.18
N GLU A 121 -14.72 11.33 7.60
CA GLU A 121 -14.58 10.65 6.29
C GLU A 121 -15.10 9.20 6.34
N HIS A 122 -14.90 8.51 7.46
CA HIS A 122 -15.47 7.18 7.67
C HIS A 122 -17.01 7.20 7.70
N GLU A 123 -17.59 8.07 8.54
CA GLU A 123 -19.04 8.20 8.72
C GLU A 123 -19.75 8.63 7.43
N GLU A 124 -19.23 9.67 6.77
CA GLU A 124 -19.92 10.33 5.67
C GLU A 124 -19.70 9.65 4.31
N ILE A 125 -18.57 8.95 4.12
CA ILE A 125 -18.14 8.50 2.78
C ILE A 125 -17.83 7.01 2.73
N ILE A 126 -16.96 6.52 3.63
CA ILE A 126 -16.44 5.15 3.54
C ILE A 126 -17.51 4.14 3.98
N MET A 127 -18.08 4.28 5.17
CA MET A 127 -19.07 3.35 5.72
C MET A 127 -20.31 3.20 4.82
N PRO A 128 -20.94 4.30 4.33
CA PRO A 128 -22.12 4.20 3.47
C PRO A 128 -21.88 3.38 2.20
N TYR A 129 -20.65 3.37 1.66
CA TYR A 129 -20.33 2.56 0.50
C TYR A 129 -19.94 1.12 0.86
N TRP A 130 -19.14 0.91 1.91
CA TRP A 130 -18.43 -0.35 2.14
C TRP A 130 -19.05 -1.30 3.17
N GLN A 131 -19.90 -0.83 4.08
CA GLN A 131 -20.37 -1.62 5.23
C GLN A 131 -20.94 -2.99 4.82
N ASN A 132 -21.73 -3.02 3.74
CA ASN A 132 -22.35 -4.26 3.22
C ASN A 132 -21.60 -4.86 2.01
N LYS A 133 -20.43 -4.30 1.64
CA LYS A 133 -19.62 -4.76 0.50
C LYS A 133 -18.29 -5.41 0.93
N SER A 134 -17.86 -5.15 2.16
CA SER A 134 -16.59 -5.67 2.70
C SER A 134 -16.54 -7.21 2.70
N MET A 135 -15.33 -7.76 2.58
CA MET A 135 -15.09 -9.20 2.65
C MET A 135 -15.60 -9.80 3.96
N ARG A 136 -15.35 -9.13 5.10
CA ARG A 136 -15.88 -9.51 6.41
C ARG A 136 -17.40 -9.68 6.38
N HIS A 137 -18.11 -8.67 5.89
CA HIS A 137 -19.57 -8.70 5.83
C HIS A 137 -20.06 -9.89 5.00
N LYS A 138 -19.45 -10.12 3.83
CA LYS A 138 -19.81 -11.23 2.94
C LYS A 138 -19.54 -12.59 3.58
N ILE A 139 -18.39 -12.79 4.22
CA ILE A 139 -18.09 -14.06 4.88
C ILE A 139 -19.13 -14.32 5.97
N LEU A 140 -19.29 -13.38 6.91
CA LEU A 140 -20.18 -13.56 8.06
C LEU A 140 -21.66 -13.70 7.65
N SER A 141 -22.11 -13.03 6.58
CA SER A 141 -23.50 -13.17 6.12
C SER A 141 -23.82 -14.53 5.52
N HIS A 142 -22.82 -15.25 5.00
CA HIS A 142 -22.98 -16.58 4.38
C HIS A 142 -22.68 -17.74 5.34
N MET A 143 -22.17 -17.47 6.55
CA MET A 143 -21.91 -18.51 7.55
C MET A 143 -23.18 -18.92 8.31
N SER A 144 -23.25 -20.20 8.70
CA SER A 144 -24.34 -20.73 9.53
C SER A 144 -24.34 -20.15 10.94
N GLN A 145 -25.44 -20.31 11.67
CA GLN A 145 -25.52 -19.83 13.05
C GLN A 145 -24.58 -20.61 13.98
N GLU A 146 -24.40 -21.91 13.76
CA GLU A 146 -23.46 -22.74 14.52
C GLU A 146 -22.02 -22.24 14.37
N TRP A 147 -21.62 -21.90 13.15
CA TRP A 147 -20.30 -21.32 12.89
C TRP A 147 -20.12 -20.00 13.66
N LYS A 148 -21.12 -19.11 13.61
CA LYS A 148 -21.11 -17.82 14.31
C LYS A 148 -21.00 -18.00 15.82
N ASN A 149 -21.77 -18.92 16.39
CA ASN A 149 -21.73 -19.23 17.82
C ASN A 149 -20.33 -19.71 18.25
N CYS A 150 -19.70 -20.59 17.47
CA CYS A 150 -18.34 -21.06 17.76
C CYS A 150 -17.30 -19.94 17.64
N TYR A 151 -17.43 -19.07 16.63
CA TYR A 151 -16.56 -17.91 16.43
C TYR A 151 -16.69 -16.89 17.59
N GLU A 152 -17.92 -16.55 18.00
CA GLU A 152 -18.20 -15.64 19.12
C GLU A 152 -17.77 -16.22 20.48
N ALA A 153 -17.86 -17.54 20.65
CA ALA A 153 -17.35 -18.24 21.83
C ALA A 153 -15.81 -18.33 21.86
N GLY A 154 -15.11 -17.90 20.80
CA GLY A 154 -13.66 -17.94 20.72
C GLY A 154 -13.06 -19.34 20.54
N ILE A 155 -13.84 -20.29 20.02
CA ILE A 155 -13.37 -21.66 19.74
C ILE A 155 -12.31 -21.65 18.62
N PHE A 156 -12.48 -20.76 17.64
CA PHE A 156 -11.51 -20.50 16.59
C PHE A 156 -11.56 -19.02 16.17
N THR A 157 -10.58 -18.59 15.39
CA THR A 157 -10.58 -17.30 14.70
C THR A 157 -10.46 -17.52 13.19
N GLU A 158 -11.14 -16.70 12.40
CA GLU A 158 -11.02 -16.72 10.94
C GLU A 158 -10.00 -15.66 10.52
N PHE A 159 -8.92 -16.10 9.87
CA PHE A 159 -7.78 -15.23 9.59
C PHE A 159 -8.05 -14.26 8.43
N MET A 160 -8.77 -14.71 7.40
CA MET A 160 -8.94 -13.96 6.15
C MET A 160 -10.15 -13.01 6.16
N GLU A 161 -10.95 -12.97 7.23
CA GLU A 161 -12.09 -12.04 7.31
C GLU A 161 -11.70 -10.58 7.60
N GLN A 162 -10.49 -10.32 8.09
CA GLN A 162 -10.01 -8.96 8.40
C GLN A 162 -8.75 -8.57 7.60
N ARG A 163 -8.17 -9.49 6.83
CA ARG A 163 -6.85 -9.34 6.21
C ARG A 163 -6.82 -9.98 4.84
N ALA A 164 -6.04 -9.40 3.93
CA ALA A 164 -5.71 -10.04 2.67
C ALA A 164 -4.72 -11.20 2.92
N PRO A 165 -4.71 -12.26 2.07
CA PRO A 165 -3.90 -13.45 2.28
C PRO A 165 -2.42 -13.15 2.49
N GLY A 166 -1.78 -12.35 1.63
CA GLY A 166 -0.45 -11.74 1.81
C GLY A 166 0.77 -12.67 1.97
N HIS A 167 0.63 -13.87 2.51
CA HIS A 167 1.71 -14.83 2.83
C HIS A 167 2.29 -15.46 1.56
N THR A 168 3.06 -14.66 0.82
CA THR A 168 3.71 -15.04 -0.44
C THR A 168 5.14 -14.50 -0.50
N VAL A 169 5.96 -15.12 -1.34
CA VAL A 169 7.30 -14.67 -1.69
C VAL A 169 7.34 -14.48 -3.20
N ALA A 170 7.74 -13.29 -3.66
CA ALA A 170 7.91 -13.02 -5.08
C ALA A 170 9.12 -13.77 -5.66
N ASP A 171 9.24 -13.79 -6.99
CA ASP A 171 10.39 -14.39 -7.68
C ASP A 171 11.56 -13.41 -7.88
N ASP A 172 12.59 -13.83 -8.62
CA ASP A 172 13.79 -13.03 -8.90
C ASP A 172 13.68 -12.16 -10.16
N LYS A 173 12.53 -12.13 -10.84
CA LYS A 173 12.41 -11.47 -12.16
C LYS A 173 12.63 -9.96 -12.06
N ILE A 174 12.25 -9.34 -10.95
CA ILE A 174 12.42 -7.88 -10.71
C ILE A 174 13.90 -7.45 -10.73
N TYR A 175 14.84 -8.39 -10.54
CA TYR A 175 16.28 -8.11 -10.63
C TYR A 175 16.82 -8.26 -12.05
N ARG A 176 16.04 -8.85 -12.96
CA ARG A 176 16.44 -9.15 -14.35
C ARG A 176 15.67 -8.34 -15.38
N LYS A 177 14.48 -7.85 -15.00
CA LYS A 177 13.51 -7.14 -15.84
C LYS A 177 12.97 -5.92 -15.11
N GLY A 178 12.66 -4.87 -15.85
CA GLY A 178 11.85 -3.76 -15.39
C GLY A 178 10.37 -3.97 -15.71
N PHE A 179 9.50 -3.12 -15.16
CA PHE A 179 8.07 -3.18 -15.46
C PHE A 179 7.73 -2.83 -16.91
N LEU A 180 8.61 -2.15 -17.65
CA LEU A 180 8.45 -1.99 -19.09
C LEU A 180 8.61 -3.32 -19.85
N ASP A 181 9.53 -4.18 -19.43
CA ASP A 181 9.70 -5.52 -20.03
C ASP A 181 8.47 -6.39 -19.75
N PHE A 182 7.95 -6.36 -18.52
CA PHE A 182 6.71 -7.07 -18.17
C PHE A 182 5.52 -6.58 -19.00
N LYS A 183 5.40 -5.27 -19.24
CA LYS A 183 4.34 -4.74 -20.10
C LYS A 183 4.39 -5.33 -21.50
N GLN A 184 5.58 -5.38 -22.11
CA GLN A 184 5.74 -5.96 -23.44
C GLN A 184 5.30 -7.43 -23.45
N GLU A 185 5.73 -8.24 -22.49
CA GLU A 185 5.35 -9.66 -22.38
C GLU A 185 3.84 -9.85 -22.17
N ILE A 186 3.21 -8.97 -21.40
CA ILE A 186 1.76 -9.01 -21.17
C ILE A 186 1.01 -8.62 -22.45
N GLU A 187 1.46 -7.59 -23.18
CA GLU A 187 0.87 -7.18 -24.46
C GLU A 187 0.98 -8.29 -25.51
N GLU A 188 2.15 -8.91 -25.63
CA GLU A 188 2.36 -10.10 -26.47
C GLU A 188 1.43 -11.25 -26.06
N SER A 189 1.25 -11.48 -24.76
CA SER A 189 0.33 -12.52 -24.25
C SER A 189 -1.12 -12.23 -24.60
N ILE A 190 -1.57 -10.97 -24.54
CA ILE A 190 -2.92 -10.55 -24.95
C ILE A 190 -3.13 -10.78 -26.45
N ASN A 191 -2.15 -10.39 -27.28
CA ASN A 191 -2.24 -10.52 -28.73
C ASN A 191 -2.31 -11.98 -29.21
N ASN A 192 -1.83 -12.92 -28.40
CA ASN A 192 -1.82 -14.35 -28.71
C ASN A 192 -3.01 -15.13 -28.13
N LEU A 193 -4.00 -14.46 -27.52
CA LEU A 193 -5.18 -15.13 -26.97
C LEU A 193 -6.07 -15.71 -28.08
N ASP A 194 -6.47 -16.98 -27.92
CA ASP A 194 -7.40 -17.66 -28.84
C ASP A 194 -8.85 -17.55 -28.36
N PHE A 195 -9.56 -16.52 -28.80
CA PHE A 195 -10.96 -16.32 -28.44
C PHE A 195 -11.93 -17.32 -29.08
N PHE A 196 -11.49 -18.13 -30.05
CA PHE A 196 -12.36 -19.08 -30.72
C PHE A 196 -12.36 -20.45 -30.03
N ASN A 197 -11.22 -20.88 -29.50
CA ASN A 197 -11.07 -22.22 -28.92
C ASN A 197 -10.81 -22.23 -27.41
N ASP A 198 -10.40 -21.10 -26.80
CA ASP A 198 -10.15 -21.00 -25.37
C ASP A 198 -11.32 -20.33 -24.63
N ILE A 199 -12.09 -21.12 -23.89
CA ILE A 199 -13.24 -20.64 -23.11
C ILE A 199 -12.84 -19.66 -21.99
N GLU A 200 -11.57 -19.66 -21.57
CA GLU A 200 -11.05 -18.75 -20.55
C GLU A 200 -10.39 -17.50 -21.15
N ALA A 201 -10.37 -17.35 -22.49
CA ALA A 201 -9.66 -16.26 -23.16
C ALA A 201 -10.07 -14.88 -22.65
N LEU A 202 -11.36 -14.68 -22.37
CA LEU A 202 -11.87 -13.41 -21.82
C LEU A 202 -11.35 -13.16 -20.39
N ASP A 203 -11.34 -14.18 -19.53
CA ASP A 203 -10.85 -14.06 -18.17
C ASP A 203 -9.33 -13.84 -18.13
N LYS A 204 -8.58 -14.52 -19.01
CA LYS A 204 -7.14 -14.29 -19.22
C LYS A 204 -6.89 -12.86 -19.69
N LYS A 205 -7.64 -12.36 -20.67
CA LYS A 205 -7.57 -10.96 -21.13
C LYS A 205 -7.78 -10.00 -19.97
N ASN A 206 -8.84 -10.19 -19.18
CA ASN A 206 -9.16 -9.33 -18.03
C ASN A 206 -8.02 -9.29 -16.99
N GLN A 207 -7.39 -10.43 -16.71
CA GLN A 207 -6.24 -10.49 -15.80
C GLN A 207 -5.01 -9.80 -16.38
N LEU A 208 -4.69 -10.04 -17.65
CA LEU A 208 -3.55 -9.43 -18.33
C LEU A 208 -3.71 -7.90 -18.43
N GLU A 209 -4.89 -7.39 -18.75
CA GLU A 209 -5.17 -5.95 -18.75
C GLU A 209 -5.01 -5.33 -17.36
N ALA A 210 -5.46 -6.02 -16.31
CA ALA A 210 -5.24 -5.59 -14.93
C ALA A 210 -3.74 -5.56 -14.57
N MET A 211 -2.95 -6.51 -15.06
CA MET A 211 -1.51 -6.52 -14.87
C MET A 211 -0.84 -5.35 -15.60
N LEU A 212 -1.25 -5.00 -16.83
CA LEU A 212 -0.75 -3.81 -17.54
C LEU A 212 -0.98 -2.53 -16.75
N ILE A 213 -2.21 -2.32 -16.26
CA ILE A 213 -2.57 -1.14 -15.46
C ILE A 213 -1.72 -1.09 -14.17
N SER A 214 -1.46 -2.24 -13.56
CA SER A 214 -0.63 -2.32 -12.35
C SER A 214 0.85 -2.02 -12.62
N CYS A 215 1.37 -2.41 -13.80
CA CYS A 215 2.71 -2.03 -14.24
C CYS A 215 2.82 -0.51 -14.43
N ASP A 216 1.81 0.13 -15.03
CA ASP A 216 1.78 1.60 -15.13
C ASP A 216 1.78 2.25 -13.75
N ALA A 217 0.96 1.75 -12.83
CA ALA A 217 0.84 2.29 -11.48
C ALA A 217 2.19 2.34 -10.75
N ILE A 218 2.96 1.25 -10.80
CA ILE A 218 4.25 1.17 -10.10
C ILE A 218 5.35 2.01 -10.78
N ILE A 219 5.33 2.09 -12.12
CA ILE A 219 6.23 2.97 -12.88
C ILE A 219 5.97 4.44 -12.52
N ILE A 220 4.70 4.84 -12.47
CA ILE A 220 4.31 6.19 -12.08
C ILE A 220 4.76 6.47 -10.64
N TYR A 221 4.59 5.52 -9.73
CA TYR A 221 5.01 5.66 -8.35
C TYR A 221 6.52 5.93 -8.20
N GLY A 222 7.36 5.20 -8.94
CA GLY A 222 8.81 5.46 -9.01
C GLY A 222 9.13 6.86 -9.51
N LYS A 223 8.52 7.28 -10.63
CA LYS A 223 8.69 8.63 -11.18
C LYS A 223 8.29 9.73 -10.21
N ARG A 224 7.16 9.58 -9.50
CA ARG A 224 6.70 10.54 -8.49
C ARG A 224 7.72 10.70 -7.36
N TYR A 225 8.39 9.62 -6.95
CA TYR A 225 9.48 9.70 -5.98
C TYR A 225 10.73 10.39 -6.53
N ALA A 226 11.09 10.12 -7.80
CA ALA A 226 12.17 10.84 -8.45
C ALA A 226 11.92 12.36 -8.45
N ASP A 227 10.71 12.78 -8.78
CA ASP A 227 10.30 14.18 -8.80
C ASP A 227 10.26 14.81 -7.40
N LEU A 228 9.75 14.08 -6.40
CA LEU A 228 9.78 14.53 -5.01
C LEU A 228 11.22 14.75 -4.52
N ALA A 229 12.10 13.79 -4.77
CA ALA A 229 13.51 13.87 -4.37
C ALA A 229 14.22 15.06 -5.05
N ARG A 230 13.98 15.30 -6.35
CA ARG A 230 14.48 16.51 -7.06
C ARG A 230 13.97 17.80 -6.44
N LYS A 231 12.66 17.87 -6.15
CA LYS A 231 12.03 19.05 -5.55
C LYS A 231 12.59 19.36 -4.17
N LEU A 232 12.89 18.34 -3.36
CA LEU A 232 13.54 18.51 -2.07
C LEU A 232 15.00 18.94 -2.24
N ALA A 233 15.74 18.33 -3.17
CA ALA A 233 17.14 18.70 -3.45
C ALA A 233 17.32 20.16 -3.87
N GLN A 234 16.35 20.73 -4.59
CA GLN A 234 16.36 22.15 -4.98
C GLN A 234 16.27 23.10 -3.78
N LYS A 235 15.62 22.67 -2.69
CA LYS A 235 15.41 23.47 -1.47
C LYS A 235 16.41 23.15 -0.37
N GLU A 236 17.23 22.12 -0.56
CA GLU A 236 18.17 21.64 0.45
C GLU A 236 19.42 22.53 0.50
N ILE A 237 19.82 22.86 1.73
CA ILE A 237 20.97 23.74 2.03
C ILE A 237 22.21 22.88 2.32
N ASP A 238 22.05 21.74 2.98
CA ASP A 238 23.15 20.80 3.22
C ASP A 238 23.57 20.13 1.91
N GLY A 239 24.76 20.48 1.42
CA GLY A 239 25.31 19.94 0.18
C GLY A 239 25.35 18.41 0.14
N LYS A 240 25.64 17.76 1.26
CA LYS A 240 25.66 16.29 1.33
C LYS A 240 24.25 15.71 1.20
N ARG A 241 23.27 16.28 1.90
CA ARG A 241 21.88 15.82 1.79
C ARG A 241 21.32 16.07 0.39
N LYS A 242 21.69 17.18 -0.23
CA LYS A 242 21.33 17.49 -1.61
C LYS A 242 21.84 16.44 -2.60
N GLU A 243 23.10 16.03 -2.47
CA GLU A 243 23.68 14.95 -3.28
C GLU A 243 22.92 13.63 -3.09
N GLU A 244 22.59 13.27 -1.84
CA GLU A 244 21.79 12.08 -1.53
C GLU A 244 20.41 12.12 -2.19
N LEU A 245 19.73 13.27 -2.15
CA LEU A 245 18.41 13.43 -2.77
C LEU A 245 18.47 13.32 -4.31
N LEU A 246 19.50 13.91 -4.94
CA LEU A 246 19.71 13.75 -6.39
C LEU A 246 20.03 12.30 -6.77
N TRP A 247 20.77 11.60 -5.91
CA TRP A 247 21.07 10.18 -6.08
C TRP A 247 19.82 9.29 -5.93
N ILE A 248 18.96 9.56 -4.94
CA ILE A 248 17.64 8.90 -4.83
C ILE A 248 16.83 9.13 -6.10
N ALA A 249 16.80 10.37 -6.59
CA ALA A 249 16.08 10.70 -7.82
C ALA A 249 16.60 9.93 -9.03
N SER A 250 17.92 9.82 -9.20
CA SER A 250 18.49 9.06 -10.31
C SER A 250 18.20 7.56 -10.22
N ASN A 251 18.13 6.99 -9.01
CA ASN A 251 17.74 5.60 -8.83
C ASN A 251 16.26 5.38 -9.21
N CYS A 252 15.36 6.23 -8.71
CA CYS A 252 13.91 6.12 -8.98
C CYS A 252 13.51 6.45 -10.42
N GLU A 253 14.38 7.10 -11.19
CA GLU A 253 14.18 7.29 -12.64
C GLU A 253 14.44 5.99 -13.43
N VAL A 254 15.32 5.13 -12.92
CA VAL A 254 15.66 3.84 -13.54
C VAL A 254 14.67 2.77 -13.08
N VAL A 255 14.61 2.52 -11.76
CA VAL A 255 13.73 1.50 -11.17
C VAL A 255 12.44 2.14 -10.66
N PRO A 256 11.28 1.49 -10.82
CA PRO A 256 11.11 0.09 -11.25
C PRO A 256 10.85 -0.07 -12.76
N ALA A 257 10.89 1.01 -13.55
CA ALA A 257 10.58 0.96 -14.98
C ALA A 257 11.52 0.04 -15.77
N ASN A 258 12.81 0.10 -15.46
CA ASN A 258 13.88 -0.70 -16.04
C ASN A 258 14.47 -1.64 -14.98
N LYS A 259 15.19 -2.66 -15.41
CA LYS A 259 15.95 -3.53 -14.50
C LYS A 259 17.00 -2.72 -13.72
N PRO A 260 17.34 -3.13 -12.49
CA PRO A 260 18.42 -2.47 -11.73
C PRO A 260 19.79 -2.72 -12.36
N GLU A 261 20.63 -1.69 -12.38
CA GLU A 261 22.02 -1.72 -12.86
C GLU A 261 23.04 -1.62 -11.71
N THR A 262 22.58 -1.18 -10.53
CA THR A 262 23.39 -1.06 -9.32
C THR A 262 22.75 -1.77 -8.14
N PHE A 263 23.53 -2.09 -7.12
CA PHE A 263 23.01 -2.65 -5.87
C PHE A 263 21.96 -1.75 -5.22
N ALA A 264 22.15 -0.43 -5.28
CA ALA A 264 21.19 0.51 -4.72
C ALA A 264 19.84 0.50 -5.44
N GLN A 265 19.86 0.42 -6.77
CA GLN A 265 18.65 0.27 -7.57
C GLN A 265 17.98 -1.10 -7.34
N ALA A 266 18.74 -2.16 -7.06
CA ALA A 266 18.15 -3.46 -6.72
C ALA A 266 17.50 -3.48 -5.32
N VAL A 267 17.97 -2.63 -4.41
CA VAL A 267 17.40 -2.47 -3.07
C VAL A 267 16.20 -1.51 -3.06
N GLN A 268 16.20 -0.51 -3.94
CA GLN A 268 15.14 0.48 -4.11
C GLN A 268 13.93 -0.09 -4.85
#